data_AF-A0A392SDU7-F1
#
_entry.id   AF-A0A392SDU7-F1
#
_cell.length_a   1.000
_cell.length_b   1.000
_cell.length_c   1.000
_cell.angle_alpha   90.00
_cell.angle_beta   90.00
_cell.angle_gamma   90.00
#
_symmetry.space_group_name_H-M   'P 1'
#
loop_
_entity.id
_entity.type
_entity.pdbx_description
1 polymer ?
#
loop_
_entity_poly.entity_id
_entity_poly.type
_entity_poly.pdbx_seq_one_letter_code
_entity_poly.pdbx_strand_id
1 'polypeptide(L)'
;HINCCEKIVVFPKSDEDSRLMGIKEVKESLKEHAEIFAMFASLKLQGGVKMEELPVVCEFPDVFPEDVSDVPPEREVEFTIDLVPGTSPISMAPYRMSASELKEL
;
A
#
# COMPACT_ATOMS: atom_id res chain seq x y z
N HIS A 1 -23.85 13.87 -3.85
CA HIS A 1 -22.99 15.06 -4.04
C HIS A 1 -21.55 14.61 -4.21
N ILE A 2 -20.84 15.10 -5.24
CA ILE A 2 -19.44 14.75 -5.51
C ILE A 2 -18.58 15.99 -5.23
N ASN A 3 -17.67 15.88 -4.25
CA ASN A 3 -16.68 16.92 -3.95
C ASN A 3 -15.32 16.50 -4.53
N CYS A 4 -14.94 17.11 -5.67
CA CYS A 4 -13.68 16.82 -6.35
C CYS A 4 -12.44 17.33 -5.59
N CYS A 5 -12.57 18.42 -4.81
CA CYS A 5 -11.46 18.99 -4.05
C CYS A 5 -11.04 18.08 -2.89
N GLU A 6 -12.02 17.51 -2.19
CA GLU A 6 -11.79 16.62 -1.05
C GLU A 6 -11.77 15.14 -1.44
N LYS A 7 -12.05 14.81 -2.71
CA LYS A 7 -12.22 13.44 -3.22
C LYS A 7 -13.27 12.63 -2.45
N ILE A 8 -14.38 13.29 -2.08
CA ILE A 8 -15.48 12.67 -1.32
C ILE A 8 -16.72 12.54 -2.21
N VAL A 9 -17.37 11.38 -2.16
CA VAL A 9 -18.70 11.16 -2.73
C VAL A 9 -19.67 10.92 -1.59
N VAL A 10 -20.65 11.81 -1.44
CA VAL A 10 -21.73 11.67 -0.46
C VAL A 10 -22.96 11.12 -1.17
N PHE A 11 -23.34 9.90 -0.82
CA PHE A 11 -24.62 9.32 -1.22
C PHE A 11 -25.72 9.87 -0.30
N PRO A 12 -26.85 10.37 -0.84
CA PRO A 12 -27.99 10.73 -0.03
C PRO A 12 -28.40 9.50 0.80
N LYS A 13 -28.63 9.69 2.11
CA LYS A 13 -29.29 8.65 2.90
C LYS A 13 -30.71 8.52 2.35
N SER A 14 -31.12 7.32 1.96
CA SER A 14 -32.50 7.08 1.54
C SER A 14 -33.41 7.17 2.76
N ASP A 15 -34.35 8.11 2.76
CA ASP A 15 -35.58 7.94 3.53
C ASP A 15 -36.40 6.89 2.78
N GLU A 16 -36.69 5.78 3.46
CA GLU A 16 -37.46 4.62 2.99
C GLU A 16 -36.77 3.74 1.91
N ASP A 17 -36.58 2.46 2.25
CA ASP A 17 -36.26 1.30 1.40
C ASP A 17 -35.56 1.61 0.06
N SER A 18 -34.25 1.88 0.11
CA SER A 18 -33.41 1.78 -1.09
C SER A 18 -33.45 0.32 -1.56
N ARG A 19 -34.35 0.02 -2.52
CA ARG A 19 -34.38 -1.25 -3.23
C ARG A 19 -33.02 -1.44 -3.90
N LEU A 20 -32.17 -2.25 -3.27
CA LEU A 20 -30.98 -2.75 -3.88
C LEU A 20 -31.41 -3.60 -5.08
N MET A 21 -30.96 -3.19 -6.27
CA MET A 21 -31.17 -3.97 -7.49
C MET A 21 -30.53 -5.35 -7.30
N GLY A 22 -31.34 -6.39 -7.41
CA GLY A 22 -30.86 -7.75 -7.42
C GLY A 22 -30.07 -8.06 -8.70
N ILE A 23 -29.28 -9.12 -8.63
CA ILE A 23 -28.42 -9.57 -9.75
C ILE A 23 -29.22 -9.81 -11.05
N LYS A 24 -30.49 -10.25 -10.93
CA LYS A 24 -31.36 -10.49 -12.08
C LYS A 24 -31.72 -9.21 -12.81
N GLU A 25 -32.07 -8.16 -12.06
CA GLU A 25 -32.47 -6.86 -12.60
C GLU A 25 -31.27 -6.16 -13.23
N VAL A 26 -30.08 -6.25 -12.60
CA VAL A 26 -28.82 -5.74 -13.19
C VAL A 26 -28.51 -6.39 -14.54
N LYS A 27 -28.74 -7.70 -14.66
CA LYS A 27 -28.52 -8.45 -15.91
C LYS A 27 -29.51 -8.06 -17.01
N GLU A 28 -30.75 -7.73 -16.65
CA GLU A 28 -31.74 -7.26 -17.61
C GLU A 28 -31.42 -5.85 -18.12
N SER A 29 -31.01 -4.92 -17.25
CA SER A 29 -30.57 -3.58 -17.65
C SER A 29 -29.34 -3.60 -18.57
N LEU A 30 -28.44 -4.59 -18.40
CA LEU A 30 -27.29 -4.76 -19.29
C LEU A 30 -27.69 -5.17 -20.72
N LYS A 31 -28.86 -5.78 -20.91
CA LYS A 31 -29.38 -6.12 -22.24
C LYS A 31 -29.96 -4.91 -22.97
N GLU A 32 -30.32 -3.86 -22.24
CA GLU A 32 -31.05 -2.71 -22.77
C GLU A 32 -30.15 -1.55 -23.23
N HIS A 33 -28.87 -1.82 -23.51
CA HIS A 33 -27.86 -0.80 -23.86
C HIS A 33 -27.72 0.32 -22.81
N ALA A 34 -27.96 0.03 -21.53
CA ALA A 34 -27.69 0.98 -20.46
C ALA A 34 -26.19 1.07 -20.16
N GLU A 35 -25.67 2.29 -20.03
CA GLU A 35 -24.31 2.52 -19.53
C GLU A 35 -24.30 2.34 -18.00
N ILE A 36 -23.68 1.26 -17.53
CA ILE A 36 -23.59 0.93 -16.10
C ILE A 36 -22.21 1.34 -15.59
N PHE A 37 -22.18 2.12 -14.52
CA PHE A 37 -20.96 2.46 -13.80
C PHE A 37 -20.86 1.61 -12.54
N ALA A 38 -19.79 0.81 -12.45
CA ALA A 38 -19.47 0.05 -11.24
C ALA A 38 -18.50 0.84 -10.35
N MET A 39 -18.82 0.97 -9.07
CA MET A 39 -17.95 1.59 -8.08
C MET A 39 -17.49 0.51 -7.09
N PHE A 40 -16.18 0.25 -7.07
CA PHE A 40 -15.58 -0.62 -6.07
C PHE A 40 -15.24 0.21 -4.84
N ALA A 41 -15.82 -0.14 -3.69
CA ALA A 41 -15.52 0.48 -2.41
C ALA A 41 -14.86 -0.54 -1.48
N SER A 42 -13.77 -0.16 -0.83
CA SER A 42 -13.11 -0.93 0.23
C SER A 42 -13.35 -0.22 1.57
N LEU A 43 -13.93 -0.93 2.54
CA LEU A 43 -14.03 -0.43 3.91
C LEU A 43 -12.70 -0.70 4.62
N LYS A 44 -11.99 0.36 5.02
CA LYS A 44 -10.88 0.23 5.97
C LYS A 44 -11.47 0.23 7.38
N LEU A 45 -11.55 -0.94 8.00
CA LEU A 45 -11.94 -1.07 9.40
C LEU A 45 -10.82 -0.45 10.26
N GLN A 46 -11.13 0.62 10.99
CA GLN A 46 -10.22 1.19 11.99
C GLN A 46 -10.27 0.36 13.29
N GLY A 47 -10.16 -0.95 13.14
CA GLY A 47 -9.76 -1.88 14.19
C GLY A 47 -8.57 -2.58 13.59
N GLY A 48 -7.36 -2.15 13.97
CA GLY A 48 -6.14 -2.56 13.29
C GLY A 48 -6.05 -4.09 13.27
N VAL A 49 -6.19 -4.69 12.09
CA VAL A 49 -5.72 -6.06 11.88
C VAL A 49 -4.23 -5.98 12.13
N LYS A 50 -3.79 -6.60 13.23
CA LYS A 50 -2.38 -6.74 13.52
C LYS A 50 -1.72 -7.43 12.32
N MET A 51 -0.56 -6.96 11.90
CA MET A 51 0.10 -7.52 10.71
C MET A 51 0.34 -9.03 10.90
N GLU A 52 0.61 -9.40 12.15
CA GLU A 52 0.70 -10.76 12.70
C GLU A 52 -0.58 -11.62 12.58
N GLU A 53 -1.73 -11.07 12.19
CA GLU A 53 -2.99 -11.80 11.97
C GLU A 53 -3.24 -12.10 10.49
N LEU A 54 -2.45 -11.53 9.58
CA LEU A 54 -2.54 -11.82 8.16
C LEU A 54 -2.02 -13.24 7.90
N PRO A 55 -2.80 -14.13 7.27
CA PRO A 55 -2.38 -15.51 7.03
C PRO A 55 -1.00 -15.63 6.36
N VAL A 56 -0.72 -14.75 5.40
CA VAL A 56 0.58 -14.68 4.72
C VAL A 56 1.73 -14.30 5.65
N VAL A 57 1.52 -13.46 6.66
CA VAL A 57 2.58 -13.09 7.61
C VAL A 57 2.86 -14.25 8.57
N CYS A 58 1.81 -14.94 9.02
CA CYS A 58 1.94 -16.13 9.85
C CYS A 58 2.63 -17.30 9.15
N GLU A 59 2.48 -17.41 7.82
CA GLU A 59 3.11 -18.44 7.00
C GLU A 59 4.62 -18.22 6.80
N PHE A 60 5.11 -16.98 6.94
CA PHE A 60 6.51 -16.61 6.68
C PHE A 60 7.11 -15.75 7.82
N PRO A 61 7.22 -16.28 9.05
CA PRO A 61 7.71 -15.52 10.22
C PRO A 61 9.19 -15.14 10.12
N ASP A 62 9.96 -15.83 9.29
CA ASP A 62 11.37 -15.57 8.98
C ASP A 62 11.56 -14.40 8.00
N VAL A 63 10.58 -14.16 7.12
CA VAL A 63 10.57 -13.06 6.16
C VAL A 63 10.03 -11.77 6.79
N PHE A 64 9.13 -11.90 7.76
CA PHE A 64 8.51 -10.78 8.49
C PHE A 64 8.79 -10.85 10.01
N PRO A 65 10.06 -10.76 10.45
CA PRO A 65 10.38 -10.71 11.86
C PRO A 65 9.85 -9.41 12.50
N GLU A 66 9.55 -9.46 13.81
CA GLU A 66 9.11 -8.29 14.58
C GLU A 66 10.16 -7.17 14.59
N ASP A 67 11.44 -7.56 14.60
CA ASP A 67 12.59 -6.67 14.48
C ASP A 67 13.38 -6.95 13.19
N VAL A 68 13.75 -5.88 12.47
CA VAL A 68 14.61 -5.99 11.28
C VAL A 68 16.08 -6.02 11.75
N SER A 69 16.86 -6.98 11.24
CA SER A 69 18.32 -6.93 11.46
C SER A 69 18.94 -5.79 10.66
N ASP A 70 19.76 -4.96 11.29
CA ASP A 70 20.53 -3.90 10.62
C ASP A 70 21.54 -4.46 9.60
N VAL A 71 21.85 -5.75 9.71
CA VAL A 71 22.78 -6.44 8.83
C VAL A 71 21.99 -7.25 7.80
N PRO A 72 22.30 -7.14 6.50
CA PRO A 72 21.67 -7.99 5.51
C PRO A 72 21.91 -9.47 5.85
N PRO A 73 20.93 -10.36 5.60
CA PRO A 73 21.12 -11.79 5.81
C PRO A 73 22.36 -12.32 5.08
N GLU A 74 22.98 -13.36 5.64
CA GLU A 74 24.06 -14.07 4.95
C GLU A 74 23.60 -14.51 3.57
N ARG A 75 24.41 -14.20 2.56
CA ARG A 75 24.12 -14.55 1.17
C ARG A 75 25.07 -15.64 0.74
N GLU A 76 24.56 -16.60 -0.01
CA GLU A 76 25.36 -17.70 -0.56
C GLU A 76 26.41 -17.20 -1.58
N VAL A 77 26.19 -16.02 -2.16
CA VAL A 77 27.05 -15.42 -3.17
C VAL A 77 27.64 -14.11 -2.66
N GLU A 78 28.95 -13.95 -2.84
CA GLU A 78 29.66 -12.71 -2.59
C GLU A 78 29.40 -11.71 -3.74
N PHE A 79 29.01 -10.49 -3.40
CA PHE A 79 28.83 -9.43 -4.38
C PHE A 79 30.13 -8.65 -4.56
N THR A 80 30.63 -8.59 -5.80
CA THR A 80 31.75 -7.73 -6.19
C THR A 80 31.23 -6.46 -6.88
N ILE A 81 31.90 -5.33 -6.63
CA ILE A 81 31.65 -4.08 -7.36
C ILE A 81 32.72 -3.94 -8.43
N ASP A 82 32.34 -4.17 -9.68
CA ASP A 82 33.25 -4.03 -10.81
C ASP A 82 33.44 -2.55 -11.14
N LEU A 83 34.69 -2.10 -11.11
CA LEU A 83 35.05 -0.73 -11.45
C LEU A 83 35.56 -0.65 -12.89
N VAL A 84 35.27 0.46 -13.55
CA VAL A 84 35.89 0.76 -14.84
C VAL A 84 37.41 0.96 -14.60
N PRO A 85 38.29 0.40 -15.45
CA PRO A 85 39.73 0.62 -15.31
C PRO A 85 40.08 2.12 -15.24
N GLY A 86 40.84 2.50 -14.21
CA GLY A 86 41.21 3.90 -13.95
C GLY A 86 40.29 4.65 -12.97
N THR A 87 39.23 4.02 -12.45
CA THR A 87 38.45 4.59 -11.34
C THR A 87 39.30 4.69 -10.07
N SER A 88 39.44 5.90 -9.53
CA SER A 88 40.08 6.15 -8.24
C SER A 88 39.05 6.20 -7.10
N PRO A 89 39.44 5.91 -5.84
CA PRO A 89 38.58 6.11 -4.69
C PRO A 89 38.07 7.56 -4.60
N ILE A 90 36.80 7.70 -4.21
CA ILE A 90 36.18 9.00 -3.98
C ILE A 90 36.20 9.28 -2.48
N SER A 91 36.70 10.45 -2.10
CA SER A 91 36.68 10.93 -0.72
C SER A 91 36.02 12.30 -0.67
N MET A 92 34.83 12.38 -0.08
CA MET A 92 34.08 13.60 0.12
C MET A 92 33.77 13.77 1.61
N ALA A 93 33.81 15.02 2.09
CA ALA A 93 33.37 15.31 3.46
C ALA A 93 31.88 15.00 3.62
N PRO A 94 31.44 14.41 4.75
CA PRO A 94 30.02 14.24 5.04
C PRO A 94 29.28 15.58 5.02
N TYR A 95 28.00 15.53 4.68
CA TYR A 95 27.15 16.71 4.78
C TYR A 95 27.03 17.19 6.23
N ARG A 96 26.89 18.50 6.44
CA ARG A 96 26.70 19.06 7.78
C ARG A 96 25.26 18.85 8.21
N MET A 97 25.05 17.95 9.18
CA MET A 97 23.76 17.73 9.82
C MET A 97 23.72 18.42 11.18
N SER A 98 22.55 18.94 11.52
CA SER A 98 22.22 19.46 12.85
C SER A 98 22.04 18.32 13.85
N ALA A 99 22.04 18.65 15.14
CA ALA A 99 21.81 17.66 16.20
C ALA A 99 20.41 17.02 16.15
N SER A 100 19.40 17.73 15.63
CA SER A 100 18.05 17.19 15.45
C SER A 100 17.99 16.14 14.35
N GLU A 101 18.63 16.39 13.20
CA GLU A 101 18.66 15.43 12.09
C GLU A 101 19.44 14.17 12.45
N LEU A 102 20.54 14.32 13.21
CA LEU A 102 21.31 13.19 13.74
C LEU A 102 20.54 12.32 14.74
N LYS A 103 19.50 12.85 15.39
CA LYS A 103 18.67 12.12 16.35
C LYS A 103 17.61 11.25 15.67
N GLU A 104 17.30 11.54 14.41
CA GLU A 104 16.29 10.82 13.62
C GLU A 104 16.85 9.58 12.91
N LEU A 105 18.18 9.43 12.88
CA LEU A 105 18.90 8.25 12.37
C LEU A 105 19.03 7.18 13.46
#